data_AF-A0A6M1YI89-F1
#
_entry.id   AF-A0A6M1YI89-F1
#
_cell.length_a   1.000
_cell.length_b   1.000
_cell.length_c   1.000
_cell.angle_alpha   90.00
_cell.angle_beta   90.00
_cell.angle_gamma   90.00
#
_symmetry.space_group_name_H-M   'P 1'
#
loop_
_entity.id
_entity.type
_entity.pdbx_description
1 polymer ?
#
loop_
_entity_poly.entity_id
_entity_poly.type
_entity_poly.pdbx_seq_one_letter_code
_entity_poly.pdbx_strand_id
1 'polypeptide(L)'
;MEKKIAAVNFSTSFHLLDHIAPLAYILDIPLFVDDEKSFDLLKTLYPQVNSHLNENLSLQLLAKNFDTLISCKWWFTEDKFFLKNFYNKDINLIFCPHGNSDKGHINKANMLAYAMQDMVFLYGDHMKDLLKKLDVYKKLKKHVTIGNFRLEYYKKLKKFYDDIAEKKIFSKLKKNKKTILYAPTWKDLENSTSFFQILKKLTQNVSKDFNLIIKPHP
;
A
#
# COMPACT_ATOMS: atom_id res chain seq x y z
N MET A 1 8.37 -11.55 27.58
CA MET A 1 7.08 -11.06 27.06
C MET A 1 7.13 -11.12 25.55
N GLU A 2 6.06 -11.60 24.92
CA GLU A 2 5.92 -11.62 23.47
C GLU A 2 5.73 -10.19 22.95
N LYS A 3 6.45 -9.82 21.88
CA LYS A 3 6.38 -8.47 21.31
C LYS A 3 5.04 -8.27 20.62
N LYS A 4 4.34 -7.18 20.95
CA LYS A 4 3.05 -6.84 20.35
C LYS A 4 3.25 -6.01 19.08
N ILE A 5 2.67 -6.47 17.97
CA ILE A 5 2.82 -5.86 16.65
C ILE A 5 1.43 -5.43 16.15
N ALA A 6 1.34 -4.25 15.53
CA ALA A 6 0.14 -3.81 14.85
C ALA A 6 0.46 -3.22 13.46
N ALA A 7 -0.47 -3.40 12.54
CA ALA A 7 -0.51 -2.65 11.30
C ALA A 7 -1.39 -1.41 11.47
N VAL A 8 -1.06 -0.33 10.75
CA VAL A 8 -1.76 0.95 10.88
C VAL A 8 -1.96 1.56 9.50
N ASN A 9 -3.15 2.10 9.26
CA ASN A 9 -3.44 2.92 8.09
C ASN A 9 -4.24 4.15 8.48
N PHE A 10 -3.59 5.31 8.48
CA PHE A 10 -4.26 6.58 8.74
C PHE A 10 -5.06 7.05 7.51
N SER A 11 -6.10 7.84 7.75
CA SER A 11 -7.11 8.33 6.82
C SER A 11 -6.51 9.08 5.63
N THR A 12 -5.40 9.79 5.85
CA THR A 12 -4.59 10.43 4.80
C THR A 12 -3.99 9.44 3.77
N SER A 13 -4.12 8.13 4.00
CA SER A 13 -3.55 7.05 3.20
C SER A 13 -4.56 5.94 2.93
N PHE A 14 -5.86 6.25 2.81
CA PHE A 14 -6.91 5.27 2.49
C PHE A 14 -6.60 4.40 1.24
N HIS A 15 -5.90 4.96 0.25
CA HIS A 15 -5.50 4.25 -0.98
C HIS A 15 -4.44 3.15 -0.74
N LEU A 16 -3.83 3.10 0.45
CA LEU A 16 -2.83 2.09 0.82
C LEU A 16 -3.44 0.86 1.52
N LEU A 17 -4.76 0.83 1.73
CA LEU A 17 -5.45 -0.31 2.35
C LEU A 17 -5.19 -1.62 1.61
N ASP A 18 -5.17 -1.60 0.28
CA ASP A 18 -4.90 -2.76 -0.58
C ASP A 18 -3.49 -3.34 -0.38
N HIS A 19 -2.62 -2.66 0.35
CA HIS A 19 -1.26 -3.08 0.66
C HIS A 19 -1.12 -3.55 2.10
N ILE A 20 -1.60 -2.76 3.05
CA ILE A 20 -1.42 -3.05 4.47
C ILE A 20 -2.38 -4.13 4.97
N ALA A 21 -3.60 -4.23 4.42
CA ALA A 21 -4.60 -5.21 4.86
C ALA A 21 -4.20 -6.67 4.54
N PRO A 22 -3.73 -7.00 3.32
CA PRO A 22 -3.19 -8.34 3.06
C PRO A 22 -2.00 -8.69 3.95
N LEU A 23 -1.13 -7.73 4.24
CA LEU A 23 0.02 -7.95 5.11
C LEU A 23 -0.42 -8.26 6.54
N ALA A 24 -1.36 -7.48 7.09
CA ALA A 24 -1.90 -7.68 8.43
C ALA A 24 -2.50 -9.08 8.59
N TYR A 25 -3.24 -9.56 7.57
CA TYR A 25 -3.77 -10.92 7.56
C TYR A 25 -2.67 -11.99 7.51
N ILE A 26 -1.64 -11.82 6.68
CA ILE A 26 -0.56 -12.82 6.54
C ILE A 26 0.25 -12.95 7.82
N LEU A 27 0.48 -11.82 8.50
CA LEU A 27 1.21 -11.77 9.76
C LEU A 27 0.34 -12.09 10.98
N ASP A 28 -0.98 -12.26 10.79
CA ASP A 28 -1.97 -12.45 11.86
C ASP A 28 -1.90 -11.36 12.94
N ILE A 29 -1.86 -10.09 12.51
CA ILE A 29 -1.77 -8.92 13.40
C ILE A 29 -2.98 -8.00 13.22
N PRO A 30 -3.38 -7.24 14.26
CA PRO A 30 -4.46 -6.27 14.14
C PRO A 30 -4.10 -5.12 13.19
N LEU A 31 -5.08 -4.64 12.44
CA LEU A 31 -4.99 -3.44 11.60
C LEU A 31 -5.87 -2.32 12.17
N PHE A 32 -5.26 -1.21 12.55
CA PHE A 32 -5.97 -0.02 13.03
C PHE A 32 -6.15 1.03 11.94
N VAL A 33 -7.35 1.62 11.90
CA VAL A 33 -7.70 2.77 11.06
C VAL A 33 -8.40 3.84 11.93
N ASP A 34 -8.32 5.09 11.49
CA ASP A 34 -8.82 6.28 12.18
C ASP A 34 -10.08 6.89 11.54
N ASP A 35 -10.59 6.29 10.45
CA ASP A 35 -11.80 6.77 9.79
C ASP A 35 -12.76 5.64 9.39
N GLU A 36 -14.06 5.93 9.47
CA GLU A 36 -15.15 5.00 9.14
C GLU A 36 -15.06 4.51 7.69
N LYS A 37 -14.72 5.38 6.74
CA LYS A 37 -14.65 5.02 5.32
C LYS A 37 -13.61 3.92 5.07
N SER A 38 -12.42 4.05 5.67
CA SER A 38 -11.39 3.01 5.62
C SER A 38 -11.85 1.73 6.31
N PHE A 39 -12.55 1.84 7.44
CA PHE A 39 -13.06 0.69 8.17
C PHE A 39 -14.14 -0.08 7.37
N ASP A 40 -15.08 0.62 6.76
CA ASP A 40 -16.13 0.04 5.91
C ASP A 40 -15.54 -0.67 4.69
N LEU A 41 -14.52 -0.07 4.08
CA LEU A 41 -13.76 -0.70 2.99
C LEU A 41 -13.09 -1.98 3.47
N LEU A 42 -12.49 -1.99 4.66
CA LEU A 42 -11.91 -3.19 5.25
C LEU A 42 -12.98 -4.27 5.50
N LYS A 43 -14.13 -3.93 6.07
CA LYS A 43 -15.21 -4.91 6.27
C LYS A 43 -15.78 -5.45 4.96
N THR A 44 -15.78 -4.63 3.91
CA THR A 44 -16.33 -5.02 2.60
C THR A 44 -15.34 -5.83 1.76
N LEU A 45 -14.07 -5.42 1.72
CA LEU A 45 -13.06 -5.96 0.79
C LEU A 45 -12.02 -6.85 1.48
N TYR A 46 -11.94 -6.78 2.81
CA TYR A 46 -10.97 -7.51 3.63
C TYR A 46 -11.59 -8.06 4.93
N PRO A 47 -12.79 -8.70 4.91
CA PRO A 47 -13.52 -9.09 6.13
C PRO A 47 -12.75 -10.05 7.05
N GLN A 48 -11.81 -10.81 6.49
CA GLN A 48 -10.90 -11.71 7.18
C GLN A 48 -9.78 -11.01 7.98
N VAL A 49 -9.56 -9.71 7.77
CA VAL A 49 -8.56 -8.95 8.50
C VAL A 49 -9.14 -8.55 9.86
N ASN A 50 -8.35 -8.76 10.92
CA ASN A 50 -8.66 -8.27 12.27
C ASN A 50 -8.53 -6.74 12.31
N SER A 51 -9.53 -6.05 11.77
CA SER A 51 -9.56 -4.59 11.66
C SER A 51 -10.30 -3.91 12.81
N HIS A 52 -9.75 -2.79 13.27
CA HIS A 52 -10.23 -1.97 14.38
C HIS A 52 -10.35 -0.51 13.95
N LEU A 53 -11.50 0.10 14.19
CA LEU A 53 -11.72 1.54 14.06
C LEU A 53 -11.40 2.22 15.39
N ASN A 54 -10.62 3.29 15.35
CA ASN A 54 -10.45 4.20 16.46
C ASN A 54 -10.27 5.63 15.94
N GLU A 55 -11.30 6.45 16.03
CA GLU A 55 -11.28 7.83 15.51
C GLU A 55 -10.24 8.72 16.21
N ASN A 56 -9.83 8.36 17.42
CA ASN A 56 -8.79 9.05 18.20
C ASN A 56 -7.43 8.33 18.11
N LEU A 57 -7.21 7.56 17.04
CA LEU A 57 -5.97 6.84 16.84
C LEU A 57 -4.79 7.81 16.79
N SER A 58 -3.85 7.61 17.70
CA SER A 58 -2.60 8.36 17.75
C SER A 58 -1.42 7.41 17.92
N LEU A 59 -0.25 7.86 17.50
CA LEU A 59 0.99 7.11 17.73
C LEU A 59 1.25 6.87 19.22
N GLN A 60 0.91 7.83 20.08
CA GLN A 60 1.01 7.66 21.52
C GLN A 60 0.14 6.50 22.02
N LEU A 61 -1.13 6.43 21.58
CA LEU A 61 -2.04 5.37 21.99
C LEU A 61 -1.55 4.00 21.51
N LEU A 62 -1.09 3.93 20.26
CA LEU A 62 -0.50 2.71 19.70
C LEU A 62 0.75 2.28 20.47
N ALA A 63 1.67 3.20 20.76
CA ALA A 63 2.90 2.92 21.49
C ALA A 63 2.71 2.53 22.96
N LYS A 64 1.53 2.77 23.55
CA LYS A 64 1.17 2.22 24.87
C LYS A 64 0.89 0.73 24.82
N ASN A 65 0.41 0.22 23.68
CA ASN A 65 -0.13 -1.13 23.55
C ASN A 65 0.72 -2.05 22.66
N PHE A 66 1.59 -1.49 21.82
CA PHE A 66 2.37 -2.21 20.82
C PHE A 66 3.84 -1.79 20.86
N ASP A 67 4.74 -2.75 20.61
CA ASP A 67 6.20 -2.57 20.55
C ASP A 67 6.69 -2.34 19.12
N THR A 68 5.85 -2.63 18.12
CA THR A 68 6.16 -2.51 16.70
C THR A 68 4.95 -2.06 15.91
N LEU A 69 5.12 -1.07 15.04
CA LEU A 69 4.08 -0.61 14.12
C LEU A 69 4.54 -0.78 12.68
N ILE A 70 3.63 -1.22 11.82
CA ILE A 70 3.85 -1.37 10.38
C ILE A 70 2.90 -0.45 9.64
N SER A 71 3.43 0.35 8.71
CA SER A 71 2.62 1.24 7.86
C SER A 71 3.13 1.24 6.42
N CYS A 72 2.23 1.54 5.49
CA CYS A 72 2.56 1.79 4.08
C CYS A 72 2.91 3.24 3.77
N LYS A 73 2.76 4.14 4.75
CA LYS A 73 3.32 5.49 4.73
C LYS A 73 4.62 5.50 5.52
N TRP A 74 5.57 6.33 5.14
CA TRP A 74 6.83 6.44 5.87
C TRP A 74 6.62 7.04 7.24
N TRP A 75 7.43 6.57 8.18
CA TRP A 75 7.55 7.18 9.48
C TRP A 75 8.53 8.34 9.41
N PHE A 76 8.21 9.42 10.12
CA PHE A 76 9.12 10.54 10.31
C PHE A 76 10.10 10.22 11.44
N THR A 77 11.33 10.75 11.37
CA THR A 77 12.33 10.51 12.43
C THR A 77 11.86 11.11 13.75
N GLU A 78 11.13 12.22 13.64
CA GLU A 78 10.49 12.98 14.68
C GLU A 78 9.45 12.15 15.43
N ASP A 79 8.75 11.23 14.77
CA ASP A 79 7.74 10.37 15.41
C ASP A 79 8.37 9.55 16.54
N LYS A 80 9.51 8.90 16.24
CA LYS A 80 10.23 8.08 17.22
C LYS A 80 10.89 8.94 18.30
N PHE A 81 11.47 10.07 17.92
CA PHE A 81 12.04 11.02 18.89
C PHE A 81 10.97 11.49 19.88
N PHE A 82 9.77 11.82 19.39
CA PHE A 82 8.66 12.27 20.21
C PHE A 82 8.17 11.18 21.17
N LEU A 83 7.94 9.96 20.66
CA LEU A 83 7.51 8.83 21.49
C LEU A 83 8.51 8.48 22.59
N LYS A 84 9.80 8.52 22.29
CA LYS A 84 10.85 8.22 23.26
C LYS A 84 10.96 9.30 24.34
N ASN A 85 11.04 10.58 23.95
CA ASN A 85 11.35 11.65 24.91
C ASN A 85 10.13 12.13 25.71
N PHE A 86 8.92 12.10 25.13
CA PHE A 86 7.73 12.61 25.81
C PHE A 86 6.88 11.52 26.45
N TYR A 87 7.02 10.27 26.00
CA TYR A 87 6.22 9.16 26.52
C TYR A 87 7.04 7.98 27.05
N ASN A 88 8.37 8.08 27.03
CA ASN A 88 9.29 7.00 27.43
C ASN A 88 8.95 5.66 26.72
N LYS A 89 8.57 5.75 25.45
CA LYS A 89 8.24 4.60 24.59
C LYS A 89 9.27 4.44 23.48
N ASP A 90 9.98 3.32 23.48
CA ASP A 90 10.85 2.92 22.38
C ASP A 90 10.12 1.88 21.51
N ILE A 91 9.69 2.31 20.32
CA ILE A 91 8.90 1.52 19.40
C ILE A 91 9.68 1.26 18.12
N ASN A 92 9.47 0.09 17.51
CA ASN A 92 10.00 -0.23 16.20
C ASN A 92 9.02 0.23 15.11
N LEU A 93 9.48 1.13 14.24
CA LEU A 93 8.68 1.67 13.14
C LEU A 93 9.11 1.03 11.82
N ILE A 94 8.26 0.16 11.29
CA ILE A 94 8.51 -0.62 10.07
C ILE A 94 7.74 -0.01 8.91
N PHE A 95 8.44 0.21 7.80
CA PHE A 95 7.83 0.65 6.56
C PHE A 95 7.61 -0.52 5.60
N CYS A 96 6.36 -0.69 5.16
CA CYS A 96 5.97 -1.61 4.09
C CYS A 96 5.71 -0.83 2.79
N PRO A 97 6.57 -0.93 1.76
CA PRO A 97 6.30 -0.27 0.50
C PRO A 97 5.03 -0.83 -0.17
N HIS A 98 4.44 -0.02 -1.05
CA HIS A 98 3.23 -0.36 -1.79
C HIS A 98 3.53 -0.99 -3.17
N GLY A 99 4.73 -1.54 -3.36
CA GLY A 99 5.15 -2.22 -4.59
C GLY A 99 6.61 -1.96 -4.95
N ASN A 100 7.04 -2.53 -6.07
CA ASN A 100 8.28 -2.10 -6.72
C ASN A 100 8.10 -0.65 -7.22
N SER A 101 9.09 0.20 -6.94
CA SER A 101 9.16 1.53 -7.51
C SER A 101 10.00 1.49 -8.77
N ASP A 102 9.48 2.04 -9.87
CA ASP A 102 10.27 2.40 -11.07
C ASP A 102 10.61 3.91 -11.07
N LYS A 103 10.27 4.61 -9.99
CA LYS A 103 10.46 6.04 -9.80
C LYS A 103 11.65 6.34 -8.88
N GLY A 104 12.12 7.58 -8.92
CA GLY A 104 13.20 8.07 -8.05
C GLY A 104 14.52 8.28 -8.77
N HIS A 105 14.50 8.21 -10.09
CA HIS A 105 15.65 8.51 -10.93
C HIS A 105 15.90 10.02 -11.03
N ILE A 106 14.83 10.83 -11.05
CA ILE A 106 14.92 12.29 -11.10
C ILE A 106 14.86 12.89 -9.70
N ASN A 107 13.91 12.42 -8.88
CA ASN A 107 13.78 12.88 -7.49
C ASN A 107 14.06 11.75 -6.48
N LYS A 108 15.23 11.80 -5.85
CA LYS A 108 15.69 10.80 -4.87
C LYS A 108 15.06 10.95 -3.48
N ALA A 109 14.36 12.05 -3.19
CA ALA A 109 13.82 12.30 -1.85
C ALA A 109 12.96 11.12 -1.37
N ASN A 110 12.20 10.53 -2.30
CA ASN A 110 11.34 9.41 -1.97
C ASN A 110 12.08 8.11 -1.64
N MET A 111 13.29 7.95 -2.15
CA MET A 111 14.09 6.76 -1.87
C MET A 111 14.90 6.94 -0.58
N LEU A 112 15.29 8.17 -0.23
CA LEU A 112 16.01 8.45 1.02
C LEU A 112 15.23 8.07 2.27
N ALA A 113 13.90 8.17 2.23
CA ALA A 113 13.08 7.84 3.37
C ALA A 113 13.18 6.37 3.82
N TYR A 114 13.56 5.45 2.92
CA TYR A 114 13.84 4.06 3.30
C TYR A 114 14.95 3.96 4.35
N ALA A 115 15.97 4.82 4.27
CA ALA A 115 17.08 4.83 5.21
C ALA A 115 16.71 5.42 6.59
N MET A 116 15.59 6.14 6.68
CA MET A 116 15.14 6.75 7.94
C MET A 116 14.43 5.75 8.85
N GLN A 117 13.87 4.68 8.28
CA GLN A 117 13.04 3.69 8.98
C GLN A 117 13.87 2.75 9.86
N ASP A 118 13.30 2.20 10.94
CA ASP A 118 13.99 1.18 11.76
C ASP A 118 14.18 -0.13 11.00
N MET A 119 13.21 -0.44 10.15
CA MET A 119 13.23 -1.57 9.24
C MET A 119 12.36 -1.27 8.02
N VAL A 120 12.75 -1.78 6.87
CA VAL A 120 11.96 -1.71 5.64
C VAL A 120 11.67 -3.10 5.09
N PHE A 121 10.48 -3.32 4.56
CA PHE A 121 10.28 -4.45 3.67
C PHE A 121 10.70 -4.09 2.24
N LEU A 122 11.20 -5.08 1.50
CA LEU A 122 11.59 -4.94 0.10
C LEU A 122 10.84 -5.98 -0.74
N TYR A 123 10.30 -5.57 -1.89
CA TYR A 123 9.51 -6.48 -2.73
C TYR A 123 10.38 -7.52 -3.45
N GLY A 124 11.64 -7.22 -3.75
CA GLY A 124 12.52 -8.13 -4.48
C GLY A 124 13.78 -7.45 -5.01
N ASP A 125 14.50 -8.15 -5.87
CA ASP A 125 15.83 -7.73 -6.30
C ASP A 125 15.82 -6.45 -7.15
N HIS A 126 14.79 -6.23 -7.97
CA HIS A 126 14.61 -4.97 -8.69
C HIS A 126 14.66 -3.75 -7.77
N MET A 127 13.93 -3.82 -6.66
CA MET A 127 13.90 -2.77 -5.66
C MET A 127 15.24 -2.62 -4.94
N LYS A 128 15.92 -3.73 -4.62
CA LYS A 128 17.27 -3.69 -4.04
C LYS A 128 18.26 -3.01 -4.98
N ASP A 129 18.20 -3.35 -6.26
CA ASP A 129 19.12 -2.83 -7.27
C ASP A 129 18.88 -1.35 -7.53
N LEU A 130 17.62 -0.89 -7.55
CA LEU A 130 17.30 0.54 -7.55
C LEU A 130 17.91 1.25 -6.33
N LEU A 131 17.70 0.72 -5.12
CA LEU A 131 18.24 1.32 -3.89
C LEU A 131 19.78 1.31 -3.86
N LYS A 132 20.44 0.28 -4.43
CA LYS A 132 21.89 0.25 -4.59
C LYS A 132 22.37 1.33 -5.57
N LYS A 133 21.73 1.43 -6.75
CA LYS A 133 22.02 2.45 -7.77
C LYS A 133 21.89 3.87 -7.22
N LEU A 134 20.99 4.08 -6.26
CA LEU A 134 20.74 5.37 -5.63
C LEU A 134 21.54 5.61 -4.34
N ASP A 135 22.47 4.71 -3.98
CA ASP A 135 23.27 4.77 -2.75
C ASP A 135 22.43 4.85 -1.45
N VAL A 136 21.25 4.23 -1.47
CA VAL A 136 20.32 4.13 -0.32
C VAL A 136 20.45 2.78 0.37
N TYR A 137 20.68 1.70 -0.38
CA TYR A 137 20.65 0.33 0.16
C TYR A 137 21.62 0.11 1.34
N LYS A 138 22.83 0.67 1.25
CA LYS A 138 23.85 0.59 2.32
C LYS A 138 23.48 1.38 3.59
N LYS A 139 22.49 2.26 3.51
CA LYS A 139 22.02 3.13 4.61
C LYS A 139 20.79 2.55 5.31
N LEU A 140 20.25 1.42 4.83
CA LEU A 140 19.13 0.76 5.49
C LEU A 140 19.59 0.20 6.84
N LYS A 141 18.85 0.51 7.91
CA LYS A 141 19.15 -0.02 9.25
C LYS A 141 18.90 -1.53 9.32
N LYS A 142 17.73 -1.98 8.84
CA LYS A 142 17.31 -3.38 8.72
C LYS A 142 16.38 -3.55 7.54
N HIS A 143 16.36 -4.72 6.92
CA HIS A 143 15.43 -5.02 5.85
C HIS A 143 15.09 -6.51 5.76
N VAL A 144 13.90 -6.81 5.22
CA VAL A 144 13.48 -8.18 4.86
C VAL A 144 12.85 -8.15 3.46
N THR A 145 13.15 -9.15 2.65
CA THR A 145 12.51 -9.32 1.34
C THR A 145 11.21 -10.09 1.51
N ILE A 146 10.10 -9.53 1.03
CA ILE A 146 8.74 -10.09 1.24
C ILE A 146 8.07 -10.61 -0.03
N GLY A 147 8.63 -10.34 -1.21
CA GLY A 147 7.98 -10.72 -2.47
C GLY A 147 6.67 -9.97 -2.73
N ASN A 148 5.89 -10.47 -3.69
CA ASN A 148 4.54 -9.98 -3.94
C ASN A 148 3.50 -10.73 -3.10
N PHE A 149 3.48 -10.47 -1.79
CA PHE A 149 2.56 -11.10 -0.85
C PHE A 149 1.07 -10.87 -1.20
N ARG A 150 0.75 -9.76 -1.89
CA ARG A 150 -0.62 -9.45 -2.33
C ARG A 150 -1.14 -10.46 -3.36
N LEU A 151 -0.28 -10.97 -4.23
CA LEU A 151 -0.67 -12.01 -5.18
C LEU A 151 -1.05 -13.30 -4.44
N GLU A 152 -0.25 -13.70 -3.46
CA GLU A 152 -0.52 -14.91 -2.68
C GLU A 152 -1.79 -14.77 -1.83
N TYR A 153 -2.02 -13.58 -1.27
CA TYR A 153 -3.27 -13.25 -0.61
C TYR A 153 -4.50 -13.36 -1.53
N TYR A 154 -4.43 -12.78 -2.72
CA TYR A 154 -5.50 -12.91 -3.72
C TYR A 154 -5.74 -14.37 -4.10
N LYS A 155 -4.68 -15.15 -4.36
CA LYS A 155 -4.82 -16.58 -4.68
C LYS A 155 -5.54 -17.36 -3.58
N LYS A 156 -5.20 -17.11 -2.31
CA LYS A 156 -5.84 -17.76 -1.15
C LYS A 156 -7.34 -17.46 -1.05
N LEU A 157 -7.74 -16.25 -1.46
CA LEU A 157 -9.11 -15.76 -1.36
C LEU A 157 -9.75 -15.53 -2.74
N LYS A 158 -9.27 -16.27 -3.75
CA LYS A 158 -9.55 -16.00 -5.16
C LYS A 158 -11.05 -15.94 -5.44
N LYS A 159 -11.79 -16.93 -4.93
CA LYS A 159 -13.25 -16.99 -5.10
C LYS A 159 -13.94 -15.73 -4.59
N PHE A 160 -13.60 -15.26 -3.39
CA PHE A 160 -14.19 -14.07 -2.79
C PHE A 160 -13.95 -12.83 -3.67
N TYR A 161 -12.71 -12.61 -4.12
CA TYR A 161 -12.38 -11.46 -4.96
C TYR A 161 -12.96 -11.55 -6.37
N ASP A 162 -12.98 -12.73 -6.96
CA ASP A 162 -13.60 -12.96 -8.27
C ASP A 162 -15.11 -12.71 -8.22
N ASP A 163 -15.80 -13.18 -7.17
CA ASP A 163 -17.23 -12.93 -6.98
C ASP A 163 -17.53 -11.43 -6.82
N ILE A 164 -16.68 -10.70 -6.08
CA ILE A 164 -16.79 -9.23 -5.95
C ILE A 164 -16.57 -8.55 -7.29
N ALA A 165 -15.52 -8.93 -8.03
CA ALA A 165 -15.20 -8.33 -9.32
C ALA A 165 -16.32 -8.58 -10.34
N GLU A 166 -16.88 -9.79 -10.38
CA GLU A 166 -18.03 -10.14 -11.20
C GLU A 166 -19.24 -9.27 -10.84
N LYS A 167 -19.62 -9.23 -9.55
CA LYS A 167 -20.77 -8.47 -9.07
C LYS A 167 -20.64 -6.96 -9.32
N LYS A 168 -19.46 -6.39 -9.09
CA LYS A 168 -19.28 -4.93 -9.14
C LYS A 168 -18.95 -4.41 -10.54
N ILE A 169 -18.26 -5.21 -11.36
CA ILE A 169 -17.64 -4.77 -12.60
C ILE A 169 -18.11 -5.63 -13.78
N PHE A 170 -17.74 -6.91 -13.83
CA PHE A 170 -17.86 -7.69 -15.08
C PHE A 170 -19.31 -8.00 -15.48
N SER A 171 -20.22 -8.16 -14.52
CA SER A 171 -21.67 -8.32 -14.80
C SER A 171 -22.29 -7.13 -15.52
N LYS A 172 -21.67 -5.95 -15.48
CA LYS A 172 -22.12 -4.73 -16.16
C LYS A 172 -21.54 -4.59 -17.57
N LEU A 173 -20.65 -5.51 -17.98
CA LEU A 173 -20.01 -5.49 -19.28
C LEU A 173 -20.77 -6.35 -20.30
N LYS A 174 -20.57 -6.08 -21.58
CA LYS A 174 -21.14 -6.90 -22.65
C LYS A 174 -20.36 -8.22 -22.75
N LYS A 175 -21.00 -9.34 -22.42
CA LYS A 175 -20.39 -10.68 -22.32
C LYS A 175 -19.82 -11.21 -23.64
N ASN A 176 -20.35 -10.76 -24.78
CA ASN A 176 -19.89 -11.16 -26.10
C ASN A 176 -18.67 -10.37 -26.61
N LYS A 177 -18.07 -9.51 -25.77
CA LYS A 177 -16.93 -8.66 -26.13
C LYS A 177 -15.72 -8.99 -25.28
N LYS A 178 -14.54 -8.87 -25.88
CA LYS A 178 -13.26 -8.93 -25.15
C LYS A 178 -13.11 -7.69 -24.29
N THR A 179 -12.42 -7.81 -23.15
CA THR A 179 -12.22 -6.69 -22.22
C THR A 179 -10.76 -6.23 -22.25
N ILE A 180 -10.56 -4.92 -22.40
CA ILE A 180 -9.27 -4.25 -22.26
C ILE A 180 -9.27 -3.54 -20.90
N LEU A 181 -8.28 -3.84 -20.07
CA LEU A 181 -7.99 -3.10 -18.84
C LEU A 181 -6.82 -2.15 -19.10
N TYR A 182 -7.04 -0.86 -18.89
CA TYR A 182 -6.01 0.15 -18.97
C TYR A 182 -5.86 0.86 -17.63
N ALA A 183 -4.67 0.77 -17.03
CA ALA A 183 -4.35 1.32 -15.71
C ALA A 183 -3.24 2.38 -15.84
N PRO A 184 -3.57 3.60 -16.30
CA PRO A 184 -2.57 4.66 -16.46
C PRO A 184 -2.01 5.12 -15.11
N THR A 185 -0.71 5.43 -15.10
CA THR A 185 -0.04 6.12 -14.00
C THR A 185 -0.50 7.58 -13.89
N TRP A 186 -0.29 8.19 -12.72
CA TRP A 186 -0.50 9.62 -12.49
C TRP A 186 0.53 10.48 -13.23
N LYS A 187 0.17 11.74 -13.54
CA LYS A 187 1.09 12.73 -14.07
C LYS A 187 1.95 13.31 -12.93
N ASP A 188 3.03 12.60 -12.63
CA ASP A 188 4.03 13.02 -11.66
C ASP A 188 5.13 13.90 -12.28
N LEU A 189 6.07 14.33 -11.46
CA LEU A 189 7.24 15.11 -11.86
C LEU A 189 8.17 14.37 -12.82
N GLU A 190 8.02 13.05 -12.98
CA GLU A 190 8.79 12.23 -13.91
C GLU A 190 8.09 12.07 -15.28
N ASN A 191 6.95 12.75 -15.50
CA ASN A 191 6.14 12.66 -16.73
C ASN A 191 5.76 11.22 -17.09
N SER A 192 5.44 10.41 -16.07
CA SER A 192 5.24 8.96 -16.21
C SER A 192 4.00 8.53 -17.01
N THR A 193 3.20 9.47 -17.56
CA THR A 193 1.93 9.17 -18.23
C THR A 193 1.65 10.08 -19.43
N SER A 194 1.15 9.50 -20.51
CA SER A 194 0.56 10.21 -21.67
C SER A 194 -0.98 10.18 -21.64
N PHE A 195 -1.57 9.58 -20.61
CA PHE A 195 -3.00 9.27 -20.56
C PHE A 195 -3.90 10.46 -20.87
N PHE A 196 -3.65 11.60 -20.23
CA PHE A 196 -4.49 12.81 -20.38
C PHE A 196 -4.45 13.38 -21.80
N GLN A 197 -3.37 13.14 -22.55
CA GLN A 197 -3.25 13.57 -23.95
C GLN A 197 -4.02 12.64 -24.90
N ILE A 198 -4.10 11.35 -24.55
CA ILE A 198 -4.71 10.33 -25.41
C ILE A 198 -6.13 9.97 -25.01
N LEU A 199 -6.63 10.38 -23.84
CA LEU A 199 -7.91 9.93 -23.28
C LEU A 199 -9.07 10.09 -24.28
N LYS A 200 -9.19 11.26 -24.91
CA LYS A 200 -10.24 11.51 -25.92
C LYS A 200 -10.10 10.57 -27.12
N LYS A 201 -8.88 10.39 -27.63
CA LYS A 201 -8.60 9.49 -28.75
C LYS A 201 -8.89 8.04 -28.37
N LEU A 202 -8.56 7.63 -27.15
CA LEU A 202 -8.77 6.28 -26.63
C LEU A 202 -10.26 5.96 -26.52
N THR A 203 -11.08 6.87 -25.96
CA THR A 203 -12.52 6.64 -25.79
C THR A 203 -13.29 6.72 -27.11
N GLN A 204 -12.80 7.49 -28.09
CA GLN A 204 -13.44 7.61 -29.40
C GLN A 204 -13.07 6.48 -30.38
N ASN A 205 -11.85 5.94 -30.28
CA ASN A 205 -11.33 4.99 -31.27
C ASN A 205 -11.26 3.55 -30.78
N VAL A 206 -11.58 3.26 -29.51
CA VAL A 206 -11.72 1.87 -29.09
C VAL A 206 -12.80 1.20 -29.94
N SER A 207 -12.44 0.08 -30.58
CA SER A 207 -13.39 -0.66 -31.41
C SER A 207 -14.63 -1.03 -30.57
N LYS A 208 -15.80 -0.95 -31.20
CA LYS A 208 -17.06 -1.37 -30.61
C LYS A 208 -17.05 -2.87 -30.26
N ASP A 209 -16.06 -3.65 -30.64
CA ASP A 209 -15.93 -5.08 -30.31
C ASP A 209 -15.33 -5.33 -28.92
N PHE A 210 -14.88 -4.28 -28.23
CA PHE A 210 -14.28 -4.39 -26.90
C PHE A 210 -15.12 -3.70 -25.82
N ASN A 211 -15.00 -4.20 -24.59
CA ASN A 211 -15.22 -3.43 -23.39
C ASN A 211 -13.89 -2.74 -23.01
N LEU A 212 -13.93 -1.48 -22.60
CA LEU A 212 -12.76 -0.75 -22.08
C LEU A 212 -12.99 -0.40 -20.61
N ILE A 213 -12.10 -0.86 -19.74
CA ILE A 213 -12.03 -0.43 -18.34
C ILE A 213 -10.81 0.47 -18.20
N ILE A 214 -11.02 1.69 -17.73
CA ILE A 214 -9.93 2.60 -17.36
C ILE A 214 -9.91 2.71 -15.83
N LYS A 215 -8.78 2.35 -15.21
CA LYS A 215 -8.52 2.52 -13.77
C LYS A 215 -7.54 3.69 -13.59
N PRO A 216 -8.02 4.94 -13.47
CA PRO A 216 -7.14 6.08 -13.19
C PRO A 216 -6.53 5.98 -11.79
N HIS A 217 -5.52 6.80 -11.54
CA HIS A 217 -4.99 7.01 -10.19
C HIS A 217 -6.08 7.58 -9.26
N PRO A 218 -6.10 7.20 -7.96
CA PRO A 218 -7.01 7.78 -6.96
C PRO A 218 -6.91 9.30 -6.82
#